data_AF-A0A512JIM3-F1
#
_entry.id   AF-A0A512JIM3-F1
#
_cell.length_a   1.000
_cell.length_b   1.000
_cell.length_c   1.000
_cell.angle_alpha   90.00
_cell.angle_beta   90.00
_cell.angle_gamma   90.00
#
_symmetry.space_group_name_H-M   'P 1'
#
loop_
_entity.id
_entity.type
_entity.pdbx_description
1 polymer ?
#
loop_
_entity_poly.entity_id
_entity_poly.type
_entity_poly.pdbx_seq_one_letter_code
_entity_poly.pdbx_strand_id
1 'polypeptide(L)' 'MTGGPPLKRRQISALRALKVNPAGLRRKAYPRVVPMLVVYGYVEVRPSILAGGETAWFLTQAGCDRLRTIGSGEPSDPN' A
#
# COMPACT_ATOMS: atom_id res chain seq x y z
N MET A 1 -0.63 12.37 -17.52
CA MET A 1 0.15 11.12 -17.66
C MET A 1 0.23 10.45 -16.30
N THR A 2 -0.81 9.69 -15.90
CA THR A 2 -0.88 9.09 -14.57
C THR A 2 -0.72 7.57 -14.67
N GLY A 3 0.43 7.16 -15.20
CA GLY A 3 0.81 5.75 -15.35
C GLY A 3 1.99 5.44 -14.45
N GLY A 4 1.75 5.25 -13.15
CA GLY A 4 2.79 4.75 -12.25
C GLY A 4 3.29 3.35 -12.66
N PRO A 5 4.39 2.85 -12.05
CA PRO A 5 4.91 1.52 -12.35
C PRO A 5 3.83 0.43 -12.20
N PRO A 6 3.87 -0.62 -13.04
CA PRO A 6 2.93 -1.73 -12.95
C PRO A 6 3.10 -2.45 -11.60
N LEU A 7 1.99 -2.60 -10.88
CA LEU A 7 1.98 -3.29 -9.59
C LEU A 7 1.58 -4.77 -9.77
N LYS A 8 2.34 -5.67 -9.15
CA LYS A 8 2.04 -7.10 -9.10
C LYS A 8 0.88 -7.36 -8.14
N ARG A 9 0.15 -8.48 -8.31
CA ARG A 9 -0.95 -8.90 -7.40
C ARG A 9 -0.58 -8.80 -5.91
N ARG A 10 0.61 -9.28 -5.51
CA ARG A 10 1.09 -9.22 -4.11
C ARG A 10 1.30 -7.78 -3.61
N GLN A 11 1.72 -6.86 -4.48
CA GLN A 11 1.87 -5.44 -4.16
C GLN A 11 0.51 -4.77 -3.94
N ILE A 12 -0.46 -5.09 -4.80
CA ILE A 12 -1.85 -4.62 -4.66
C ILE A 12 -2.45 -5.13 -3.34
N SER A 13 -2.25 -6.41 -3.01
CA SER A 13 -2.70 -6.97 -1.72
C SER A 13 -2.07 -6.26 -0.53
N ALA A 14 -0.77 -5.94 -0.58
CA ALA A 14 -0.09 -5.21 0.49
C ALA A 14 -0.65 -3.78 0.66
N LEU A 15 -0.90 -3.06 -0.45
CA LEU A 15 -1.54 -1.74 -0.42
C LEU A 15 -2.97 -1.81 0.14
N ARG A 16 -3.76 -2.81 -0.25
CA ARG A 16 -5.11 -3.04 0.30
C ARG A 16 -5.06 -3.31 1.80
N ALA A 17 -4.11 -4.13 2.27
CA ALA A 17 -3.92 -4.40 3.70
C ALA A 17 -3.54 -3.12 4.48
N LEU A 18 -2.70 -2.25 3.90
CA LEU A 18 -2.38 -0.95 4.48
C LEU A 18 -3.58 0.00 4.52
N LYS A 19 -4.45 -0.04 3.49
CA LYS A 19 -5.68 0.77 3.45
C LYS A 19 -6.67 0.37 4.54
N VAL A 20 -6.79 -0.94 4.82
CA VAL A 20 -7.67 -1.47 5.88
C VAL A 20 -7.08 -1.21 7.27
N ASN A 21 -5.77 -1.04 7.38
CA ASN A 21 -5.09 -0.81 8.65
C ASN A 21 -4.43 0.59 8.72
N PRO A 22 -5.21 1.64 9.06
CA PRO A 22 -4.70 3.01 9.14
C PRO A 22 -3.67 3.23 10.26
N ALA A 23 -3.61 2.32 11.24
CA ALA A 23 -2.58 2.34 12.30
C ALA A 23 -1.18 1.95 11.81
N GLY A 24 -1.07 1.52 10.55
CA GLY A 24 0.15 1.07 9.91
C GLY A 24 0.43 -0.41 10.13
N LEU A 25 1.03 -1.06 9.13
CA LEU A 25 1.43 -2.46 9.25
C LEU A 25 2.84 -2.57 9.83
N ARG A 26 3.05 -3.56 10.70
CA ARG A 26 4.39 -3.83 11.25
C ARG A 26 5.40 -4.11 10.14
N ARG A 27 6.67 -3.77 10.39
CA ARG A 27 7.76 -4.01 9.43
C ARG A 27 7.91 -5.46 8.95
N LYS A 28 7.50 -6.42 9.79
CA LYS A 28 7.50 -7.85 9.46
C LYS A 28 6.40 -8.26 8.47
N ALA A 29 5.38 -7.43 8.27
CA ALA A 29 4.34 -7.68 7.28
C ALA A 29 4.87 -7.34 5.88
N TYR A 30 4.77 -8.30 4.95
CA TYR A 30 5.17 -8.14 3.54
C TYR A 30 6.61 -7.64 3.32
N PRO A 31 7.64 -8.25 3.96
CA PRO A 31 8.99 -7.69 4.03
C PRO A 31 9.70 -7.61 2.67
N ARG A 32 9.27 -8.42 1.68
CA ARG A 32 9.83 -8.41 0.32
C ARG A 32 9.12 -7.46 -0.63
N VAL A 33 7.90 -7.03 -0.29
CA VAL A 33 6.99 -6.33 -1.20
C VAL A 33 6.92 -4.85 -0.86
N VAL A 34 6.84 -4.53 0.43
CA VAL A 34 6.66 -3.16 0.91
C VAL A 34 7.88 -2.25 0.65
N PRO A 35 9.15 -2.71 0.72
CA PRO A 35 10.29 -1.85 0.41
C PRO A 35 10.23 -1.25 -1.00
N MET A 36 9.79 -2.03 -1.99
CA MET A 36 9.57 -1.53 -3.36
C MET A 36 8.45 -0.47 -3.42
N LEU A 37 7.38 -0.66 -2.65
CA LEU A 37 6.29 0.32 -2.58
C LEU A 37 6.72 1.63 -1.91
N VAL A 38 7.71 1.57 -1.02
CA VAL A 38 8.34 2.76 -0.44
C VAL A 38 9.17 3.50 -1.48
N VAL A 39 9.97 2.79 -2.28
CA VAL A 39 10.73 3.38 -3.39
C VAL A 39 9.80 4.07 -4.41
N TYR A 40 8.62 3.50 -4.65
CA TYR A 40 7.61 4.11 -5.53
C TYR A 40 6.81 5.25 -4.88
N GLY A 41 7.05 5.57 -3.60
CA GLY A 41 6.33 6.61 -2.87
C GLY A 41 4.87 6.26 -2.53
N TYR A 42 4.46 5.00 -2.69
CA TYR A 42 3.11 4.53 -2.35
C TYR A 42 2.94 4.17 -0.87
N VAL A 43 4.06 3.92 -0.19
CA VAL A 43 4.11 3.59 1.23
C VAL A 43 5.22 4.40 1.87
N GLU A 44 5.03 4.83 3.10
CA GLU A 44 6.07 5.52 3.89
C GLU A 44 6.37 4.73 5.16
N VAL A 45 7.58 4.91 5.69
CA VAL A 45 8.03 4.29 6.95
C VAL A 45 7.95 5.35 8.02
N ARG A 46 7.11 5.13 9.03
CA ARG A 46 6.97 6.07 10.14
C ARG A 46 6.91 5.36 11.48
N PRO A 47 7.36 6.00 12.57
CA PRO A 47 7.13 5.49 13.91
C PRO A 47 5.62 5.43 14.15
N SER A 48 5.12 4.25 14.54
CA SER A 48 3.72 4.11 14.93
C SER A 48 3.59 4.37 16.42
N ILE A 49 2.74 5.34 16.76
CA ILE A 49 2.39 5.66 18.14
C ILE A 49 1.73 4.44 18.81
N LEU A 50 0.99 3.64 18.04
CA LEU A 50 0.24 2.47 18.51
C LEU A 50 1.12 1.20 18.65
N ALA A 51 2.28 1.16 17.99
CA ALA A 51 3.22 0.03 18.08
C ALA A 51 4.35 0.30 19.08
N GLY A 52 4.12 1.14 20.10
CA GLY A 52 5.13 1.44 21.12
C GLY A 52 6.38 2.13 20.56
N GLY A 53 6.24 2.92 19.49
CA GLY A 53 7.36 3.60 18.84
C GLY A 53 8.09 2.76 17.78
N GLU A 54 7.69 1.52 17.53
CA GLU A 54 8.23 0.74 16.41
C GLU A 54 7.87 1.37 15.06
N THR A 55 8.81 1.34 14.11
CA THR A 55 8.52 1.75 12.73
C THR A 55 7.52 0.81 12.08
N ALA A 56 6.48 1.38 11.48
CA ALA A 56 5.46 0.70 10.71
C ALA A 56 5.38 1.29 9.29
N TRP A 57 4.74 0.53 8.41
CA TRP A 57 4.43 0.90 7.05
C TRP A 57 3.09 1.63 7.02
N PHE A 58 3.04 2.80 6.40
CA PHE A 58 1.84 3.61 6.26
C PHE A 58 1.53 3.85 4.78
N LEU A 59 0.24 3.78 4.42
CA LEU A 59 -0.20 4.09 3.07
C LEU A 59 -0.11 5.61 2.82
N THR A 60 0.55 6.02 1.73
CA THR A 60 0.58 7.43 1.32
C THR A 60 -0.65 7.78 0.49
N GLN A 61 -0.90 9.08 0.30
CA GLN A 61 -1.94 9.54 -0.62
C GLN A 61 -1.71 9.02 -2.06
N ALA A 62 -0.45 8.96 -2.51
CA ALA A 62 -0.11 8.42 -3.83
C ALA A 62 -0.42 6.92 -3.95
N GLY A 63 -0.19 6.14 -2.88
CA GLY A 63 -0.57 4.73 -2.84
C GLY A 63 -2.09 4.52 -2.86
N CYS A 64 -2.84 5.40 -2.20
CA CYS A 64 -4.30 5.41 -2.22
C CYS A 64 -4.85 5.76 -3.61
N ASP A 65 -4.30 6.79 -4.25
CA ASP A 65 -4.65 7.18 -5.61
C ASP A 65 -4.35 6.05 -6.61
N ARG A 66 -3.19 5.42 -6.47
CA ARG A 66 -2.80 4.27 -7.30
C ARG A 66 -3.75 3.08 -7.12
N LEU A 67 -4.15 2.79 -5.88
CA LEU A 67 -5.18 1.77 -5.60
C LEU A 67 -6.52 2.12 -6.24
N ARG A 68 -6.90 3.41 -6.26
CA ARG A 68 -8.11 3.87 -6.94
C ARG A 68 -7.99 3.71 -8.44
N THR A 69 -6.87 4.06 -9.07
CA THR A 69 -6.64 3.84 -10.50
C THR A 69 -6.72 2.35 -10.87
N ILE A 70 -6.20 1.46 -10.02
CA ILE A 70 -6.23 0.01 -10.27
C ILE A 70 -7.63 -0.57 -9.97
N GLY A 71 -8.30 -0.09 -8.91
CA GLY A 71 -9.65 -0.52 -8.52
C GLY A 71 -10.76 0.01 -9.41
N SER A 72 -10.54 1.12 -10.12
CA SER A 72 -11.41 1.60 -11.20
C SER A 72 -11.29 0.77 -12.49
N GLY A 73 -10.43 -0.24 -12.49
CA GLY A 73 -10.31 -1.25 -13.56
C GLY A 73 -10.71 -2.65 -13.11
N GLU A 74 -11.54 -2.80 -12.07
CA GLU A 74 -12.25 -4.07 -11.86
C GLU A 74 -13.29 -4.19 -12.99
N PRO A 75 -13.29 -5.26 -13.81
CA PRO A 75 -14.41 -5.50 -14.69
C PRO A 75 -15.64 -5.62 -13.80
N SER A 76 -16.66 -4.81 -14.08
CA SER A 76 -18.02 -5.16 -13.69
C SER A 76 -18.30 -6.53 -14.31
N ASP A 77 -18.07 -7.60 -13.57
CA ASP A 77 -18.68 -8.89 -13.87
C ASP A 77 -20.17 -8.73 -13.51
N PRO A 78 -21.09 -8.79 -14.49
CA PRO A 78 -22.52 -8.74 -14.22
C PRO A 78 -22.93 -10.12 -13.71
N ASN A 79 -23.51 -10.19 -12.51
CA ASN A 79 -24.36 -11.31 -12.13
C ASN A 79 -25.58 -10.83 -11.37
#